data_AF-A0A9D8L9U1-F1
#
_entry.id   AF-A0A9D8L9U1-F1
#
_cell.length_a   1.000
_cell.length_b   1.000
_cell.length_c   1.000
_cell.angle_alpha   90.00
_cell.angle_beta   90.00
_cell.angle_gamma   90.00
#
_symmetry.space_group_name_H-M   'P 1'
#
loop_
_entity.id
_entity.type
_entity.pdbx_description
1 polymer ?
#
loop_
_entity_poly.entity_id
_entity_poly.type
_entity_poly.pdbx_seq_one_letter_code
_entity_poly.pdbx_strand_id
1 'polypeptide(L)'
;MDFPTFVGARKVAPDVTTFAGFFPIGPLGILPANAHFIHAREPILVDTSGVAFGEQFIDELTKVIDPEDLKWIYVSHTDLDHIGNLE
;
A
#
# COMPACT_ATOMS: atom_id res chain seq x y z
N MET A 1 5.46 16.83 -8.06
CA MET A 1 5.93 15.46 -8.30
C MET A 1 5.59 15.16 -9.73
N ASP A 2 6.59 14.78 -10.53
CA ASP A 2 6.42 14.62 -11.98
C ASP A 2 6.37 13.13 -12.38
N PHE A 3 6.65 12.24 -11.43
CA PHE A 3 6.63 10.79 -11.57
C PHE A 3 5.93 10.15 -10.37
N PRO A 4 5.34 8.94 -10.54
CA PRO A 4 4.83 8.16 -9.42
C PRO A 4 5.92 8.02 -8.35
N THR A 5 5.58 8.33 -7.11
CA THR A 5 6.54 8.34 -6.01
C THR A 5 5.98 7.52 -4.86
N PHE A 6 6.68 6.46 -4.51
CA PHE A 6 6.44 5.71 -3.28
C PHE A 6 7.31 6.27 -2.15
N VAL A 7 6.68 6.61 -1.03
CA VAL A 7 7.34 7.23 0.13
C VAL A 7 7.79 6.17 1.15
N GLY A 8 7.14 5.00 1.15
CA GLY A 8 7.46 3.89 2.05
C GLY A 8 6.46 3.70 3.19
N ALA A 9 6.80 2.80 4.12
CA ALA A 9 5.97 2.48 5.27
C ALA A 9 6.15 3.49 6.41
N ARG A 10 5.04 3.90 7.04
CA ARG A 10 5.05 4.71 8.26
C ARG A 10 3.95 4.28 9.22
N LYS A 11 4.26 4.29 10.51
CA LYS A 11 3.25 4.10 11.56
C LYS A 11 2.40 5.37 11.68
N VAL A 12 1.09 5.25 11.47
CA VAL A 12 0.15 6.39 11.51
C VAL A 12 -0.82 6.33 12.69
N ALA A 13 -0.95 5.16 13.32
CA ALA A 13 -1.69 4.92 14.54
C ALA A 13 -0.99 3.83 15.38
N PRO A 14 -1.37 3.59 16.64
CA PRO A 14 -0.75 2.57 17.50
C PRO A 14 -0.65 1.18 16.87
N ASP A 15 -1.60 0.83 16.02
CA ASP A 15 -1.80 -0.47 15.38
C ASP A 15 -1.93 -0.37 13.85
N VAL A 16 -1.57 0.76 13.23
CA VAL A 16 -1.68 0.94 11.77
C VAL A 16 -0.37 1.43 11.17
N THR A 17 0.13 0.67 10.20
CA THR A 17 1.17 1.10 9.26
C THR A 17 0.53 1.48 7.93
N THR A 18 0.98 2.57 7.32
CA THR A 18 0.55 3.01 5.98
C THR A 18 1.72 2.97 5.02
N PHE A 19 1.49 2.43 3.83
CA PHE A 19 2.39 2.47 2.68
C PHE A 19 1.91 3.58 1.76
N ALA A 20 2.66 4.69 1.69
CA ALA A 20 2.20 5.87 1.00
C ALA A 20 2.75 5.96 -0.44
N GLY A 21 1.85 5.96 -1.42
CA GLY A 21 2.14 6.17 -2.83
C GLY A 21 1.43 7.40 -3.40
N PHE A 22 2.06 8.09 -4.34
CA PHE A 22 1.49 9.28 -4.97
C PHE A 22 1.66 9.22 -6.48
N PHE A 23 0.56 9.41 -7.21
CA PHE A 23 0.52 9.47 -8.67
C PHE A 23 0.30 10.92 -9.14
N PRO A 24 1.13 11.45 -10.05
CA PRO A 24 0.76 12.64 -10.79
C PRO A 24 -0.35 12.29 -11.80
N ILE A 25 -1.46 13.02 -11.76
CA ILE A 25 -2.63 12.83 -12.65
C ILE A 25 -2.81 14.03 -13.59
N GLY A 26 -1.68 14.62 -14.00
CA GLY A 26 -1.65 15.77 -14.90
C GLY A 26 -2.27 17.03 -14.28
N PRO A 27 -3.13 17.78 -15.00
CA PRO A 27 -3.72 19.02 -14.51
C PRO A 27 -4.59 18.87 -13.25
N LEU A 28 -5.03 17.65 -12.93
CA LEU A 28 -5.84 17.35 -11.75
C LEU A 28 -5.01 17.29 -10.46
N GLY A 29 -3.68 17.31 -10.55
CA GLY A 29 -2.78 17.35 -9.41
C GLY A 29 -2.18 15.99 -9.05
N ILE A 30 -2.14 15.69 -7.74
CA ILE A 30 -1.52 14.49 -7.19
C ILE A 30 -2.60 13.63 -6.53
N LEU A 31 -2.69 12.37 -6.94
CA LEU A 31 -3.54 11.34 -6.35
C LEU A 31 -2.75 10.53 -5.31
N PRO A 32 -3.12 10.56 -4.02
CA PRO A 32 -2.60 9.64 -3.03
C PRO A 32 -3.25 8.26 -3.19
N ALA A 33 -2.44 7.23 -3.36
CA ALA A 33 -2.84 5.84 -3.43
C ALA A 33 -2.10 5.07 -2.33
N ASN A 34 -2.78 4.88 -1.20
CA ASN A 34 -2.19 4.27 -0.01
C ASN A 34 -2.71 2.85 0.19
N ALA A 35 -1.84 1.99 0.69
CA ALA A 35 -2.23 0.74 1.34
C ALA A 35 -2.00 0.83 2.84
N HIS A 36 -2.69 0.00 3.61
CA HIS A 36 -2.58 0.00 5.07
C HIS A 36 -2.40 -1.42 5.62
N PHE A 37 -1.64 -1.54 6.70
CA PHE A 37 -1.51 -2.78 7.44
C PHE A 37 -1.99 -2.56 8.88
N ILE A 38 -2.93 -3.41 9.30
CA ILE A 38 -3.50 -3.39 10.65
C ILE A 38 -2.82 -4.48 11.47
N HIS A 39 -2.12 -4.06 12.52
CA HIS A 39 -1.46 -4.92 13.50
C HIS A 39 -2.51 -5.50 14.45
N ALA A 40 -2.99 -6.70 14.14
CA ALA A 40 -3.99 -7.41 14.93
C ALA A 40 -3.58 -8.88 15.15
N ARG A 41 -4.31 -9.60 16.01
CA ARG A 41 -4.13 -11.05 16.19
C ARG A 41 -4.24 -11.82 14.87
N GLU A 42 -5.09 -11.34 13.97
CA GLU A 42 -5.18 -11.80 12.59
C GLU A 42 -4.79 -10.64 11.68
N PRO A 43 -3.53 -10.59 11.22
CA PRO A 43 -3.01 -9.49 10.41
C PRO A 43 -3.81 -9.24 9.13
N ILE A 44 -4.07 -7.95 8.87
CA ILE A 44 -4.88 -7.49 7.74
C ILE A 44 -4.05 -6.53 6.90
N LEU A 45 -3.89 -6.85 5.62
CA LEU A 45 -3.48 -5.92 4.59
C LEU A 45 -4.73 -5.31 3.94
N VAL A 46 -4.81 -3.99 3.88
CA VAL A 46 -5.88 -3.21 3.24
C VAL A 46 -5.31 -2.61 1.97
N ASP A 47 -5.81 -3.09 0.83
CA ASP A 47 -5.31 -2.82 -0.52
C ASP A 47 -3.83 -3.22 -0.72
N THR A 48 -3.39 -3.28 -1.98
CA THR A 48 -2.04 -3.74 -2.36
C THR A 48 -1.24 -2.69 -3.10
N SER A 49 -1.56 -1.41 -2.90
CA SER A 49 -0.87 -0.27 -3.53
C SER A 49 -1.02 -0.28 -5.07
N GLY A 50 -0.47 0.75 -5.71
CA GLY A 50 -0.53 0.88 -7.16
C GLY A 50 0.54 0.07 -7.88
N VAL A 51 0.25 -0.33 -9.13
CA VAL A 51 1.14 -1.17 -9.97
C VAL A 51 2.53 -0.55 -10.20
N ALA A 52 2.63 0.79 -10.16
CA ALA A 52 3.91 1.49 -10.32
C ALA A 52 4.86 1.31 -9.12
N PHE A 53 4.39 0.74 -8.01
CA PHE A 53 5.13 0.67 -6.74
C PHE A 53 5.52 -0.75 -6.34
N GLY A 54 5.35 -1.76 -7.20
CA GLY A 54 5.36 -3.18 -6.78
C GLY A 54 6.58 -3.62 -5.97
N GLU A 55 7.79 -3.53 -6.53
CA GLU A 55 9.01 -3.92 -5.81
C GLU A 55 9.18 -3.14 -4.50
N GLN A 56 8.99 -1.82 -4.55
CA GLN A 56 9.14 -0.95 -3.37
C GLN A 56 8.09 -1.26 -2.29
N PHE A 57 6.87 -1.58 -2.68
CA PHE A 57 5.78 -1.92 -1.79
C PHE A 57 6.01 -3.28 -1.12
N ILE A 58 6.40 -4.30 -1.88
CA ILE A 58 6.71 -5.63 -1.34
C ILE A 58 7.92 -5.57 -0.40
N ASP A 59 8.96 -4.81 -0.76
CA ASP A 59 10.13 -4.61 0.10
C ASP A 59 9.76 -3.94 1.43
N GLU A 60 8.84 -2.98 1.44
CA GLU A 60 8.38 -2.35 2.69
C GLU A 60 7.40 -3.25 3.46
N LEU A 61 6.53 -4.00 2.77
CA LEU A 61 5.59 -4.93 3.39
C LEU A 61 6.31 -6.05 4.12
N THR A 62 7.36 -6.62 3.52
CA THR A 62 8.17 -7.71 4.10
C THR A 62 8.95 -7.27 5.35
N LYS A 63 9.16 -5.96 5.54
CA LYS A 63 9.71 -5.40 6.80
C LYS A 63 8.67 -5.31 7.91
N VAL A 64 7.38 -5.33 7.58
CA VAL A 64 6.26 -5.25 8.52
C VAL A 64 5.74 -6.63 8.90
N ILE A 65 5.65 -7.55 7.94
CA ILE A 65 5.14 -8.91 8.13
C ILE A 65 5.72 -9.86 7.06
N ASP A 66 5.87 -11.14 7.38
CA ASP A 66 6.01 -12.19 6.35
C ASP A 66 4.68 -12.33 5.58
N PRO A 67 4.66 -12.20 4.24
CA PRO A 67 3.43 -12.38 3.47
C PRO A 67 2.71 -13.71 3.73
N GLU A 68 3.42 -14.79 4.10
CA GLU A 68 2.81 -16.08 4.45
C GLU A 68 2.02 -16.03 5.78
N ASP A 69 2.31 -15.06 6.65
CA ASP A 69 1.63 -14.87 7.93
C ASP A 69 0.36 -14.01 7.83
N LEU A 70 0.11 -13.37 6.68
CA LEU A 70 -1.14 -12.63 6.45
C LEU A 70 -2.35 -13.54 6.62
N LYS A 71 -3.39 -13.01 7.28
CA LYS A 71 -4.67 -13.72 7.43
C LYS A 71 -5.75 -13.16 6.52
N TRP A 72 -5.67 -11.86 6.24
CA TRP A 72 -6.66 -11.17 5.44
C TRP A 72 -6.00 -10.17 4.49
N ILE A 73 -6.50 -10.16 3.25
CA ILE A 73 -6.34 -9.04 2.33
C ILE A 73 -7.74 -8.47 2.11
N TYR A 74 -7.96 -7.24 2.52
CA TYR A 74 -9.18 -6.49 2.28
C TYR A 74 -8.96 -5.57 1.08
N VAL A 75 -9.70 -5.79 -0.01
CA VAL A 75 -9.68 -4.93 -1.19
C VAL A 75 -10.89 -4.01 -1.13
N SER A 76 -10.65 -2.70 -1.08
CA SER A 76 -11.70 -1.68 -1.00
C SER A 76 -12.47 -1.56 -2.32
N HIS A 77 -11.77 -1.62 -3.44
CA HIS A 77 -12.27 -1.61 -4.82
C HIS A 77 -11.16 -2.06 -5.78
N THR A 78 -11.47 -2.23 -7.06
CA THR A 78 -10.61 -2.90 -8.05
C THR A 78 -9.83 -1.95 -8.97
N ASP A 79 -9.68 -0.69 -8.60
CA ASP A 79 -8.91 0.25 -9.41
C ASP A 79 -7.40 -0.02 -9.25
N LEU A 80 -6.62 0.24 -10.30
CA LEU A 80 -5.23 -0.21 -10.42
C LEU A 80 -4.26 0.39 -9.40
N ASP A 81 -4.69 1.46 -8.73
CA ASP A 81 -3.98 2.12 -7.65
C ASP A 81 -4.18 1.42 -6.29
N HIS A 82 -5.10 0.45 -6.20
CA HIS A 82 -5.40 -0.32 -4.99
C HIS A 82 -5.17 -1.82 -5.12
N ILE A 83 -5.21 -2.40 -6.32
CA ILE A 83 -5.01 -3.85 -6.53
C ILE A 83 -3.73 -4.18 -7.30
N GLY A 84 -2.81 -3.22 -7.42
CA GLY A 84 -1.70 -3.30 -8.36
C GLY A 84 -0.69 -4.42 -8.11
N ASN A 85 -0.69 -5.03 -6.92
CA ASN A 85 0.29 -6.03 -6.51
C ASN A 85 -0.36 -7.28 -5.87
N LEU A 86 -1.45 -7.76 -6.47
CA LEU A 86 -2.15 -9.00 -6.05
C LEU A 86 -1.72 -10.28 -6.78
N GLU A 87 -0.98 -10.16 -7.88
CA GLU A 87 -0.53 -11.30 -8.70
C GLU A 87 0.78 -11.92 -8.20
#